data_AF-A0A926U9Z8-F1
#
_entry.id   AF-A0A926U9Z8-F1
#
_cell.length_a   1.000
_cell.length_b   1.000
_cell.length_c   1.000
_cell.angle_alpha   90.00
_cell.angle_beta   90.00
_cell.angle_gamma   90.00
#
_symmetry.space_group_name_H-M   'P 1'
#
loop_
_entity.id
_entity.type
_entity.pdbx_description
1 polymer ?
#
loop_
_entity_poly.entity_id
_entity_poly.type
_entity_poly.pdbx_seq_one_letter_code
_entity_poly.pdbx_strand_id
1 'polypeptide(L)'
;MVHRSFTPIQTLEELKAEIQSWIRSKDYCDGSPLPYFKRIIEQFHLQSQVDIYDLVNELYLRGVKQLETKGPIEKPRPWFRSAAYNVARELSRSSRRYIQITPADENELASEELDENQISDSDRLALRESIQTLASKDRLILT
;
A
#
# COMPACT_ATOMS: atom_id res chain seq x y z
N MET A 1 35.94 -5.22 -7.96
CA MET A 1 34.68 -5.78 -7.41
C MET A 1 34.70 -5.59 -5.90
N VAL A 2 33.97 -4.59 -5.39
CA VAL A 2 33.94 -4.31 -3.95
C VAL A 2 32.87 -5.19 -3.32
N HIS A 3 33.30 -6.21 -2.56
CA HIS A 3 32.43 -6.96 -1.66
C HIS A 3 31.92 -6.01 -0.58
N ARG A 4 30.79 -5.32 -0.84
CA ARG A 4 30.01 -4.73 0.24
C ARG A 4 29.49 -5.88 1.09
N SER A 5 29.95 -5.91 2.32
CA SER A 5 29.55 -6.83 3.38
C SER A 5 28.04 -7.00 3.40
N PHE A 6 27.59 -8.25 3.33
CA PHE A 6 26.21 -8.65 3.59
C PHE A 6 25.95 -8.51 5.08
N THR A 7 25.94 -7.28 5.60
CA THR A 7 25.59 -7.03 6.99
C THR A 7 24.11 -7.33 7.16
N PRO A 8 23.74 -8.28 8.03
CA PRO A 8 22.35 -8.50 8.37
C PRO A 8 21.73 -7.22 8.92
N ILE A 9 20.48 -6.95 8.58
CA ILE A 9 19.71 -5.89 9.23
C ILE A 9 19.02 -6.54 10.44
N GLN A 10 19.33 -6.07 11.63
CA GLN A 10 18.82 -6.59 12.90
C GLN A 10 17.83 -5.64 13.54
N THR A 11 17.96 -4.34 13.27
CA THR A 11 17.15 -3.29 13.92
C THR A 11 16.36 -2.45 12.93
N LEU A 12 15.32 -1.79 13.43
CA LEU A 12 14.52 -0.85 12.65
C LEU A 12 15.36 0.34 12.16
N GLU A 13 16.29 0.82 12.97
CA GLU A 13 17.18 1.94 12.60
C GLU A 13 18.12 1.55 11.46
N GLU A 14 18.67 0.34 11.46
CA GLU A 14 19.47 -0.18 10.35
C GLU A 14 18.63 -0.33 9.07
N LEU A 15 17.39 -0.81 9.19
CA LEU A 15 16.46 -0.90 8.05
C LEU A 15 16.19 0.48 7.45
N LYS A 16 15.89 1.46 8.30
CA LYS A 16 15.64 2.85 7.91
C LYS A 16 16.87 3.47 7.27
N ALA A 17 18.05 3.28 7.86
CA ALA A 17 19.31 3.79 7.33
C ALA A 17 19.62 3.20 5.95
N GLU A 18 19.41 1.89 5.77
CA GLU A 18 19.60 1.21 4.49
C GLU A 18 18.68 1.81 3.41
N ILE A 19 17.38 1.94 3.68
CA ILE A 19 16.43 2.50 2.72
C ILE A 19 16.71 3.97 2.42
N GLN A 20 17.03 4.77 3.45
CA GLN A 20 17.40 6.17 3.27
C GLN A 20 18.67 6.32 2.43
N SER A 21 19.62 5.39 2.54
CA SER A 21 20.83 5.40 1.72
C SER A 21 20.53 5.30 0.23
N TRP A 22 19.49 4.56 -0.16
CA TRP A 22 19.08 4.43 -1.55
C TRP A 22 18.40 5.68 -2.08
N ILE A 23 17.57 6.32 -1.25
CA ILE A 23 16.81 7.52 -1.62
C ILE A 23 17.73 8.74 -1.72
N ARG A 24 18.72 8.85 -0.82
CA ARG A 24 19.65 9.98 -0.79
C ARG A 24 20.70 9.96 -1.91
N SER A 25 20.99 8.80 -2.50
CA SER A 25 21.96 8.76 -3.60
C SER A 25 21.32 9.32 -4.87
N LYS A 26 21.70 10.56 -5.24
CA LYS A 26 21.28 11.22 -6.49
C LYS A 26 21.61 10.39 -7.74
N ASP A 27 22.68 9.64 -7.67
CA ASP A 27 23.05 8.66 -8.69
C ASP A 27 22.57 7.30 -8.22
N TYR A 28 21.90 6.55 -9.11
CA TYR A 28 21.62 5.12 -8.93
C TYR A 28 22.95 4.34 -8.89
N CYS A 29 23.70 4.51 -7.81
CA CYS A 29 25.05 4.03 -7.66
C CYS A 29 25.04 2.50 -7.51
N ASP A 30 26.17 1.89 -7.89
CA ASP A 30 26.38 0.44 -7.94
C ASP A 30 26.06 -0.21 -6.58
N GLY A 31 24.82 -0.70 -6.46
CA GLY A 31 24.30 -1.25 -5.22
C GLY A 31 22.92 -0.82 -4.76
N SER A 32 22.35 0.25 -5.32
CA SER A 32 20.95 0.62 -5.06
C SER A 32 20.02 -0.42 -5.71
N PRO A 33 18.98 -0.91 -5.01
CA PRO A 33 17.99 -1.80 -5.59
C PRO A 33 16.93 -1.04 -6.42
N LEU A 34 16.93 0.29 -6.42
CA LEU A 34 15.93 1.12 -7.11
C LEU A 34 15.83 0.83 -8.63
N PRO A 35 16.93 0.64 -9.40
CA PRO A 35 16.80 0.25 -10.81
C PRO A 35 16.10 -1.11 -11.00
N TYR A 36 16.32 -2.05 -10.08
CA TYR A 36 15.61 -3.33 -10.09
C TYR A 36 14.11 -3.14 -9.78
N PHE A 37 13.78 -2.30 -8.80
CA PHE A 37 12.38 -1.98 -8.46
C PHE A 37 11.64 -1.33 -9.62
N LYS A 38 12.26 -0.35 -10.29
CA LYS A 38 11.72 0.26 -11.51
C LYS A 38 11.43 -0.78 -12.58
N ARG A 39 12.40 -1.67 -12.85
CA ARG A 39 12.22 -2.77 -13.82
C ARG A 39 11.08 -3.71 -13.44
N ILE A 40 10.89 -3.98 -12.15
CA ILE A 40 9.79 -4.83 -11.67
C ILE A 40 8.43 -4.16 -11.87
N ILE A 41 8.29 -2.86 -11.56
CA ILE A 41 7.07 -2.10 -11.82
C ILE A 41 6.72 -2.16 -13.31
N GLU A 42 7.71 -1.97 -14.18
CA GLU A 42 7.53 -2.06 -15.64
C GLU A 42 7.14 -3.47 -16.11
N GLN A 43 7.81 -4.50 -15.58
CA GLN A 43 7.56 -5.90 -15.94
C GLN A 43 6.12 -6.35 -15.60
N PHE A 44 5.55 -5.83 -14.52
CA PHE A 44 4.18 -6.16 -14.10
C PHE A 44 3.13 -5.17 -14.62
N HIS A 45 3.51 -4.20 -15.44
CA HIS A 45 2.65 -3.14 -15.98
C HIS A 45 1.95 -2.30 -14.90
N LEU A 46 2.66 -1.97 -13.81
CA LEU A 46 2.11 -1.25 -12.66
C LEU A 46 2.39 0.25 -12.67
N GLN A 47 2.96 0.80 -13.76
CA GLN A 47 3.44 2.20 -13.83
C GLN A 47 2.33 3.24 -13.58
N SER A 48 1.06 2.90 -13.86
CA SER A 48 -0.09 3.78 -13.63
C SER A 48 -0.67 3.69 -12.22
N GLN A 49 -0.25 2.70 -11.42
CA GLN A 49 -0.84 2.39 -10.12
C GLN A 49 0.13 2.59 -8.96
N VAL A 50 1.43 2.41 -9.21
CA VAL A 50 2.45 2.30 -8.17
C VAL A 50 3.70 3.02 -8.67
N ASP A 51 4.16 3.99 -7.88
CA ASP A 51 5.47 4.59 -8.11
C ASP A 51 6.58 3.83 -7.35
N ILE A 52 7.82 4.26 -7.54
CA ILE A 52 8.96 3.59 -6.89
C ILE A 52 8.98 3.78 -5.37
N TYR A 53 8.46 4.90 -4.86
CA TYR A 53 8.42 5.21 -3.44
C TYR A 53 7.30 4.45 -2.72
N ASP A 54 6.16 4.23 -3.38
CA ASP A 54 5.09 3.35 -2.92
C ASP A 54 5.62 1.94 -2.69
N LEU A 55 6.35 1.41 -3.68
CA LEU A 55 6.99 0.10 -3.56
C LEU A 55 8.03 0.07 -2.43
N VAL A 56 8.84 1.13 -2.27
CA VAL A 56 9.82 1.23 -1.17
C VAL A 56 9.13 1.28 0.20
N ASN A 57 8.03 2.00 0.33
CA ASN A 57 7.23 2.07 1.56
C ASN A 57 6.66 0.69 1.92
N GLU A 58 6.11 -0.04 0.95
CA GLU A 58 5.64 -1.41 1.16
C GLU A 58 6.77 -2.35 1.61
N LEU A 59 7.96 -2.22 1.02
CA LEU A 59 9.13 -2.99 1.42
C LEU A 59 9.59 -2.64 2.83
N TYR A 60 9.53 -1.36 3.23
CA TYR A 60 9.80 -0.94 4.59
C TYR A 60 8.82 -1.61 5.57
N LEU A 61 7.51 -1.52 5.32
CA LEU A 61 6.49 -2.12 6.18
C LEU A 61 6.66 -3.63 6.33
N ARG A 62 6.95 -4.34 5.23
CA ARG A 62 7.27 -5.78 5.27
C ARG A 62 8.57 -6.05 6.03
N GLY A 63 9.54 -5.15 5.93
CA GLY A 63 10.81 -5.22 6.65
C GLY A 63 10.62 -5.07 8.16
N VAL A 64 9.81 -4.10 8.60
CA VAL A 64 9.42 -3.93 10.00
C VAL A 64 8.79 -5.22 10.52
N LYS A 65 7.78 -5.73 9.82
CA LYS A 65 7.11 -6.97 10.20
C LYS A 65 8.04 -8.18 10.24
N GLN A 66 8.99 -8.26 9.30
CA GLN A 66 10.01 -9.31 9.28
C GLN A 66 10.88 -9.26 10.54
N LEU A 67 11.36 -8.08 10.93
CA LEU A 67 12.19 -7.88 12.13
C LEU A 67 11.42 -8.24 13.41
N GLU A 68 10.14 -7.86 13.50
CA GLU A 68 9.30 -8.13 14.66
C GLU A 68 8.95 -9.62 14.83
N THR A 69 8.69 -10.33 13.72
CA THR A 69 8.09 -11.68 13.77
C THR A 69 9.06 -12.81 13.46
N LYS A 70 10.04 -12.58 12.59
CA LYS A 70 10.94 -13.61 12.04
C LYS A 70 12.40 -13.31 12.33
N GLY A 71 12.69 -12.16 12.94
CA GLY A 71 14.04 -11.73 13.29
C GLY A 71 14.81 -11.10 12.13
N PRO A 72 16.14 -11.06 12.23
CA PRO A 72 17.00 -10.30 11.33
C PRO A 72 16.85 -10.66 9.84
N ILE A 73 17.07 -9.67 8.98
CA ILE A 73 17.20 -9.87 7.53
C ILE A 73 18.66 -10.20 7.23
N GLU A 74 18.99 -11.49 7.16
CA GLU A 74 20.38 -11.98 6.97
C GLU A 74 21.04 -11.50 5.68
N LYS A 75 20.27 -11.45 4.60
CA LYS A 75 20.75 -11.06 3.26
C LYS A 75 19.86 -9.95 2.71
N PRO A 76 20.11 -8.67 3.08
CA PRO A 76 19.22 -7.56 2.75
C PRO A 76 18.93 -7.45 1.25
N ARG A 77 19.97 -7.42 0.41
CA ARG A 77 19.81 -7.27 -1.05
C ARG A 77 18.91 -8.36 -1.68
N PRO A 78 19.19 -9.68 -1.51
CA PRO A 78 18.29 -10.72 -1.98
C PRO A 78 16.88 -10.63 -1.39
N TRP A 79 16.77 -10.32 -0.09
CA TRP A 79 15.48 -10.21 0.59
C TRP A 79 14.62 -9.11 -0.03
N PHE A 80 15.16 -7.90 -0.22
CA PHE A 80 14.46 -6.78 -0.84
C PHE A 80 14.03 -7.08 -2.28
N ARG A 81 14.89 -7.74 -3.07
CA ARG A 81 14.52 -8.13 -4.43
C ARG A 81 13.35 -9.13 -4.45
N SER A 82 13.41 -10.15 -3.59
CA SER A 82 12.34 -11.14 -3.45
C SER A 82 11.04 -10.50 -2.97
N ALA A 83 11.12 -9.65 -1.94
CA ALA A 83 9.99 -8.92 -1.41
C ALA A 83 9.35 -8.01 -2.47
N ALA A 84 10.16 -7.28 -3.26
CA ALA A 84 9.67 -6.39 -4.30
C ALA A 84 8.93 -7.15 -5.41
N TYR A 85 9.50 -8.29 -5.83
CA TYR A 85 8.84 -9.17 -6.78
C TYR A 85 7.49 -9.68 -6.24
N ASN A 86 7.43 -10.07 -4.97
CA ASN A 86 6.19 -10.54 -4.34
C ASN A 86 5.13 -9.44 -4.26
N VAL A 87 5.51 -8.23 -3.82
CA VAL A 87 4.61 -7.06 -3.81
C VAL A 87 4.04 -6.81 -5.21
N ALA A 88 4.89 -6.70 -6.23
CA ALA A 88 4.44 -6.45 -7.60
C ALA A 88 3.55 -7.58 -8.14
N ARG A 89 3.87 -8.84 -7.82
CA ARG A 89 3.03 -9.99 -8.18
C ARG A 89 1.67 -9.93 -7.49
N GLU A 90 1.62 -9.56 -6.22
CA GLU A 90 0.36 -9.42 -5.46
C GLU A 90 -0.52 -8.31 -6.05
N LEU A 91 0.06 -7.14 -6.33
CA LEU A 91 -0.61 -5.98 -6.93
C LEU A 91 -1.11 -6.27 -8.35
N SER A 92 -0.30 -6.94 -9.16
CA SER A 92 -0.73 -7.37 -10.51
C SER A 92 -1.92 -8.34 -10.44
N ARG A 93 -1.94 -9.24 -9.44
CA ARG A 93 -3.05 -10.19 -9.23
C ARG A 93 -4.30 -9.55 -8.64
N SER A 94 -4.18 -8.52 -7.82
CA SER A 94 -5.35 -7.76 -7.36
C SER A 94 -5.93 -6.95 -8.52
N SER A 95 -5.09 -6.23 -9.28
CA SER A 95 -5.54 -5.46 -10.44
C SER A 95 -6.24 -6.35 -11.49
N ARG A 96 -5.72 -7.55 -11.79
CA ARG A 96 -6.41 -8.51 -12.68
C ARG A 96 -7.73 -9.03 -12.13
N ARG A 97 -7.88 -9.17 -10.81
CA ARG A 97 -9.15 -9.59 -10.20
C ARG A 97 -10.24 -8.53 -10.37
N TYR A 98 -9.89 -7.24 -10.27
CA TYR A 98 -10.83 -6.16 -10.54
C TYR A 98 -11.19 -6.04 -12.03
N ILE A 99 -10.24 -6.30 -12.94
CA ILE A 99 -10.48 -6.28 -14.40
C ILE A 99 -11.32 -7.50 -14.86
N GLN A 100 -11.33 -8.59 -14.08
CA GLN A 100 -12.15 -9.78 -14.37
C GLN A 100 -13.63 -9.62 -14.01
N ILE A 101 -14.04 -8.49 -13.42
CA ILE A 101 -15.45 -8.09 -13.42
C ILE A 101 -15.74 -7.67 -14.87
N THR A 102 -16.33 -8.58 -15.63
CA THR A 102 -16.70 -8.33 -17.03
C THR A 102 -17.95 -7.44 -17.08
N PRO A 103 -18.19 -6.67 -18.17
CA PRO A 103 -19.44 -5.92 -18.34
C PRO A 103 -20.70 -6.81 -18.39
N ALA A 104 -20.56 -8.14 -18.33
CA ALA A 104 -21.68 -9.05 -18.10
C ALA A 104 -22.19 -9.01 -16.64
N ASP A 105 -21.35 -8.60 -15.68
CA ASP A 105 -21.72 -8.44 -14.26
C ASP A 105 -22.26 -7.03 -13.96
N GLU A 106 -22.09 -6.06 -14.88
CA GLU A 106 -22.69 -4.72 -14.74
C GLU A 106 -24.23 -4.79 -14.76
N ASN A 107 -24.81 -5.83 -15.34
CA ASN A 107 -26.26 -6.00 -15.39
C ASN A 107 -26.85 -6.56 -14.06
N GLU A 108 -26.01 -7.05 -13.14
CA GLU A 108 -26.45 -7.52 -11.81
C GLU A 108 -26.28 -6.43 -10.73
N LEU A 109 -25.38 -5.45 -10.94
CA LEU A 109 -25.20 -4.29 -10.06
C LEU A 109 -26.05 -3.07 -10.45
N ALA A 110 -26.66 -3.05 -11.64
CA ALA A 110 -27.59 -2.00 -12.06
C ALA A 110 -29.00 -2.09 -11.44
N SER A 111 -29.22 -2.98 -10.46
CA SER A 111 -30.50 -3.11 -9.75
C SER A 111 -30.50 -2.50 -8.33
N GLU A 112 -29.37 -2.00 -7.84
CA GLU A 112 -29.36 -1.13 -6.66
C GLU A 112 -29.55 0.33 -7.11
N GLU A 113 -30.67 0.61 -7.77
CA GLU A 113 -31.29 1.91 -7.53
C GLU A 113 -31.52 1.97 -6.01
N LEU A 114 -30.79 2.86 -5.33
CA LEU A 114 -31.10 3.24 -3.96
C LEU A 114 -32.54 3.75 -3.97
N ASP A 115 -33.49 2.87 -3.68
CA ASP A 115 -34.87 3.24 -3.47
C ASP A 115 -34.88 4.19 -2.27
N GLU A 116 -35.00 5.49 -2.56
CA GLU A 116 -35.04 6.56 -1.55
C GLU A 116 -36.16 6.34 -0.52
N ASN A 117 -37.08 5.40 -0.76
CA ASN A 117 -38.12 4.98 0.17
C ASN A 117 -37.69 3.94 1.22
N GLN A 118 -36.46 3.41 1.17
CA GLN A 118 -35.98 2.42 2.17
C GLN A 118 -35.36 3.03 3.42
N ILE A 119 -35.27 4.36 3.54
CA ILE A 119 -34.86 4.98 4.81
C ILE A 119 -35.98 4.75 5.84
N SER A 120 -35.77 3.80 6.74
CA SER A 120 -36.68 3.51 7.85
C SER A 120 -36.91 4.76 8.70
N ASP A 121 -38.12 4.95 9.21
CA ASP A 121 -38.43 6.02 10.18
C ASP A 121 -37.51 5.95 11.40
N SER A 122 -37.02 4.75 11.74
CA SER A 122 -36.02 4.53 12.80
C SER A 122 -34.69 5.22 12.50
N ASP A 123 -34.22 5.17 11.25
CA ASP A 123 -32.94 5.76 10.87
C ASP A 123 -33.03 7.29 10.86
N ARG A 124 -34.17 7.84 10.45
CA ARG A 124 -34.44 9.28 10.50
C ARG A 124 -34.54 9.78 11.94
N LEU A 125 -35.10 8.97 12.85
CA LEU A 125 -35.17 9.29 14.28
C LEU A 125 -33.77 9.31 14.91
N ALA A 126 -32.95 8.28 14.65
CA ALA A 126 -31.59 8.20 15.15
C ALA A 126 -30.70 9.37 14.66
N LEU A 127 -30.86 9.77 13.38
CA LEU A 127 -30.21 10.96 12.84
C LEU A 127 -30.66 12.25 13.54
N ARG A 128 -31.96 12.41 13.83
CA ARG A 128 -32.46 13.59 14.56
C ARG A 128 -31.94 13.64 15.99
N GLU A 129 -31.93 12.52 16.71
CA GLU A 129 -31.43 12.45 18.07
C GLU A 129 -29.92 12.72 18.16
N SER A 130 -29.15 12.17 17.22
CA SER A 130 -27.70 12.45 17.15
C SER A 130 -27.42 13.94 16.89
N ILE A 131 -28.18 14.61 16.01
CA ILE A 131 -28.04 16.07 15.80
C ILE A 131 -28.41 16.87 17.06
N GLN A 132 -29.42 16.44 17.81
CA GLN A 132 -29.83 17.10 19.06
C GLN A 132 -28.82 16.92 20.19
N THR A 133 -28.04 15.85 20.19
CA THR A 133 -26.99 15.59 21.20
C THR A 133 -25.66 16.26 20.89
N LEU A 134 -25.46 16.77 19.67
CA LEU A 134 -24.26 17.53 19.30
C LEU A 134 -24.12 18.84 20.10
N ALA A 135 -22.88 19.22 20.40
CA ALA A 135 -22.58 20.48 21.07
C ALA A 135 -23.02 21.68 20.20
N SER A 136 -23.43 22.78 20.83
CA SER A 136 -23.96 23.95 20.11
C SER A 136 -22.99 24.55 19.08
N LYS A 137 -21.69 24.37 19.26
CA LYS A 137 -20.67 24.82 18.28
C LYS A 137 -20.65 23.96 17.01
N ASP A 138 -20.92 22.66 17.13
CA ASP A 138 -20.90 21.73 15.99
C ASP A 138 -22.22 21.80 15.21
N ARG A 139 -23.33 22.14 15.89
CA ARG A 139 -24.63 22.41 15.24
C ARG A 139 -24.60 23.61 14.30
N LEU A 140 -23.83 24.64 14.63
CA LEU A 140 -23.74 25.89 13.84
C LEU A 140 -23.09 25.68 12.47
N ILE A 141 -22.28 24.62 12.29
CA ILE A 141 -21.61 24.31 11.02
C ILE A 141 -22.58 23.61 10.05
N LEU A 142 -23.65 23.00 10.57
CA LEU A 142 -24.58 22.16 9.82
C LEU A 142 -25.88 22.87 9.40
N THR A 143 -26.12 24.09 9.88
CA THR A 143 -27.26 24.97 9.52
C THR A 143 -26.81 26.15 8.70
#